data_AF-A0A9J6GLL0-F1
#
_entry.id   AF-A0A9J6GLL0-F1
#
_cell.length_a   1.000
_cell.length_b   1.000
_cell.length_c   1.000
_cell.angle_alpha   90.00
_cell.angle_beta   90.00
_cell.angle_gamma   90.00
#
_symmetry.space_group_name_H-M   'P 1'
#
loop_
_entity.id
_entity.type
_entity.pdbx_description
1 polymer ?
#
loop_
_entity_poly.entity_id
_entity_poly.type
_entity_poly.pdbx_seq_one_letter_code
_entity_poly.pdbx_strand_id
1 'polypeptide(L)'
;MAKILEKAEEHAKIIQLNTDIPVVDLHLSNLWEARRSLFKRWKRQKHNRKLKLEIAAITKKANQYGALLYRQNWDKACDQLQGNLSTKRTWHILRGLLDKNGQKWSKSKTSEKSYIHTQAPNKTY
;
A
#
# COMPACT_ATOMS: atom_id res chain seq x y z
N MET A 1 -3.30 34.32 -12.18
CA MET A 1 -3.18 33.03 -11.45
C MET A 1 -4.49 32.26 -11.36
N ALA A 2 -5.65 32.92 -11.21
CA ALA A 2 -6.97 32.25 -11.15
C ALA A 2 -7.28 31.30 -12.34
N LYS A 3 -6.94 31.71 -13.56
CA LYS A 3 -7.24 30.97 -14.80
C LYS A 3 -6.49 29.62 -14.96
N ILE A 4 -5.40 29.42 -14.20
CA ILE A 4 -4.61 28.18 -14.24
C ILE A 4 -5.22 27.13 -13.30
N LEU A 5 -5.77 27.58 -12.16
CA LEU A 5 -6.42 26.72 -11.18
C LEU A 5 -7.76 26.19 -11.73
N GLU A 6 -8.55 27.07 -12.36
CA GLU A 6 -9.83 26.72 -13.00
C GLU A 6 -9.67 25.61 -14.06
N LYS A 7 -8.67 25.73 -14.94
CA LYS A 7 -8.35 24.68 -15.93
C LYS A 7 -7.83 23.37 -15.31
N ALA A 8 -7.17 23.44 -14.16
CA ALA A 8 -6.69 22.25 -13.48
C ALA A 8 -7.85 21.43 -12.90
N GLU A 9 -8.89 22.10 -12.41
CA GLU A 9 -10.10 21.49 -11.86
C GLU A 9 -10.94 20.79 -12.94
N GLU A 10 -11.06 21.39 -14.14
CA GLU A 10 -11.79 20.81 -15.29
C GLU A 10 -11.22 19.46 -15.77
N HIS A 11 -9.92 19.24 -15.56
CA HIS A 11 -9.22 18.02 -15.97
C HIS A 11 -8.91 17.08 -14.80
N ALA A 12 -9.26 17.45 -13.57
CA ALA A 12 -9.01 16.65 -12.39
C ALA A 12 -10.10 15.58 -12.23
N LYS A 13 -9.76 14.33 -12.53
CA LYS A 13 -10.65 13.20 -12.21
C LYS A 13 -10.55 12.91 -10.72
N ILE A 14 -11.63 13.16 -9.99
CA ILE A 14 -11.73 12.85 -8.56
C ILE A 14 -11.78 11.32 -8.41
N ILE A 15 -10.69 10.74 -7.95
CA ILE A 15 -10.61 9.31 -7.67
C ILE A 15 -11.11 9.10 -6.23
N GLN A 16 -12.19 8.33 -6.08
CA GLN A 16 -12.66 7.94 -4.75
C GLN A 16 -11.63 7.02 -4.10
N LEU A 17 -11.07 7.48 -2.99
CA LEU A 17 -10.10 6.75 -2.19
C LEU A 17 -10.81 5.65 -1.41
N ASN A 18 -10.59 4.40 -1.81
CA ASN A 18 -11.04 3.22 -1.07
C ASN A 18 -9.86 2.66 -0.24
N THR A 19 -10.15 1.86 0.78
CA THR A 19 -9.17 1.14 1.61
C THR A 19 -8.18 0.32 0.77
N ASP A 20 -8.60 -0.13 -0.41
CA ASP A 20 -7.79 -0.90 -1.37
C ASP A 20 -6.94 -0.03 -2.31
N ILE A 21 -7.22 1.28 -2.40
CA ILE A 21 -6.55 2.23 -3.28
C ILE A 21 -6.03 3.41 -2.43
N PRO A 22 -4.89 3.25 -1.75
CA PRO A 22 -4.33 4.33 -0.95
C PRO A 22 -3.99 5.55 -1.82
N VAL A 23 -3.99 6.74 -1.21
CA VAL A 23 -3.49 7.99 -1.84
C VAL A 23 -2.12 7.70 -2.42
N VAL A 24 -2.02 7.73 -3.75
CA VAL A 24 -0.72 7.64 -4.42
C VAL A 24 0.06 8.88 -4.01
N ASP A 25 1.23 8.69 -3.42
CA ASP A 25 2.09 9.81 -3.03
C ASP A 25 2.43 10.67 -4.25
N LEU A 26 1.96 11.91 -4.24
CA LEU A 26 2.08 12.84 -5.37
C LEU A 26 3.54 13.09 -5.74
N HIS A 27 4.41 13.18 -4.73
CA HIS A 27 5.83 13.43 -4.95
C HIS A 27 6.49 12.26 -5.70
N LEU A 28 6.20 11.03 -5.28
CA LEU A 28 6.67 9.82 -5.93
C LEU A 28 6.10 9.71 -7.34
N SER A 29 4.81 9.98 -7.54
CA SER A 29 4.19 10.00 -8.87
C SER A 29 4.96 10.92 -9.83
N ASN A 30 5.21 12.16 -9.40
CA ASN A 30 5.96 13.16 -10.18
C ASN A 30 7.39 12.71 -10.51
N LEU A 31 8.09 12.08 -9.56
CA LEU A 31 9.44 11.53 -9.80
C LEU A 31 9.42 10.41 -10.85
N TRP A 32 8.40 9.55 -10.84
CA TRP A 32 8.26 8.46 -11.80
C TRP A 32 7.88 8.96 -13.19
N GLU A 33 7.02 9.98 -13.29
CA GLU A 33 6.73 10.63 -14.57
C GLU A 33 7.97 11.32 -15.16
N ALA A 34 8.73 12.04 -14.34
CA ALA A 34 10.00 12.66 -14.74
C ALA A 34 10.98 11.61 -15.26
N ARG A 35 11.17 10.50 -14.52
CA ARG A 35 12.00 9.37 -14.95
C ARG A 35 11.53 8.79 -16.29
N ARG A 36 10.21 8.58 -16.45
CA ARG A 36 9.61 8.02 -17.67
C ARG A 36 9.85 8.91 -18.88
N SER A 37 9.69 10.23 -18.73
CA SER A 37 9.91 11.19 -19.82
C SER A 37 11.38 11.22 -20.27
N LEU A 38 12.32 11.23 -19.32
CA LEU A 38 13.76 11.17 -19.61
C LEU A 38 14.15 9.84 -20.27
N PHE A 39 13.59 8.73 -19.80
CA PHE A 39 13.85 7.42 -20.39
C PHE A 39 13.35 7.31 -21.83
N LYS A 40 12.18 7.89 -22.14
CA LYS A 40 11.65 7.97 -23.52
C LYS A 40 12.58 8.78 -24.42
N ARG A 41 13.13 9.90 -23.92
CA ARG A 41 14.11 10.71 -24.64
C ARG A 41 15.44 9.97 -24.83
N TRP A 42 15.95 9.34 -23.79
CA TRP A 42 17.20 8.56 -23.83
C TRP A 42 17.10 7.37 -24.80
N LYS A 43 15.95 6.70 -24.91
CA LYS A 43 15.75 5.64 -25.91
C LYS A 43 16.00 6.12 -27.35
N ARG A 44 15.71 7.39 -27.66
CA ARG A 44 16.00 8.00 -28.97
C ARG A 44 17.45 8.49 -29.10
N GLN A 45 18.16 8.67 -27.98
CA GLN A 45 19.52 9.21 -27.90
C GLN A 45 20.40 8.35 -26.98
N LYS A 46 20.58 7.07 -27.31
CA LYS A 46 21.22 6.08 -26.42
C LYS A 46 22.66 6.46 -26.00
N HIS A 47 23.38 7.18 -26.86
CA HIS A 47 24.75 7.63 -26.61
C HIS A 47 24.85 8.85 -25.69
N ASN A 48 23.73 9.51 -25.38
CA ASN A 48 23.72 10.67 -24.49
C ASN A 48 23.90 10.23 -23.02
N ARG A 49 25.15 10.35 -22.53
CA ARG A 49 25.52 10.01 -21.15
C ARG A 49 24.85 10.91 -20.11
N LYS A 50 24.58 12.19 -20.43
CA LYS A 50 23.94 13.12 -19.49
C LYS A 50 22.54 12.63 -19.10
N LEU A 51 21.73 12.23 -20.09
CA LEU A 51 20.39 11.67 -19.85
C LEU A 51 20.45 10.39 -19.01
N LYS A 52 21.44 9.52 -19.22
CA LYS A 52 21.61 8.30 -18.43
C LYS A 52 21.90 8.63 -16.96
N LEU A 53 22.76 9.62 -16.70
CA LEU A 53 23.09 10.08 -15.35
C LEU A 53 21.89 10.73 -14.66
N GLU A 54 21.12 11.56 -15.38
CA GLU A 54 19.89 12.16 -14.84
C GLU A 54 18.85 11.12 -14.46
N ILE A 55 18.64 10.09 -15.31
CA ILE A 55 17.73 8.98 -15.00
C ILE A 55 18.19 8.25 -13.72
N ALA A 56 19.49 8.00 -13.57
CA ALA A 56 20.04 7.39 -12.37
C ALA A 56 19.83 8.28 -11.13
N ALA A 57 20.02 9.60 -11.26
CA ALA A 57 19.81 10.55 -10.19
C ALA A 57 18.34 10.60 -9.73
N ILE A 58 17.37 10.66 -10.65
CA ILE A 58 15.94 10.62 -10.31
C ILE A 58 15.57 9.28 -9.67
N THR A 59 16.11 8.17 -10.18
CA THR A 59 15.87 6.84 -9.61
C THR A 59 16.40 6.78 -8.17
N LYS A 60 17.59 7.34 -7.91
CA LYS A 60 18.14 7.44 -6.55
C LYS A 60 17.26 8.27 -5.63
N LYS A 61 16.77 9.43 -6.09
CA LYS A 61 15.85 10.29 -5.33
C LYS A 61 14.55 9.56 -4.99
N ALA A 62 13.94 8.87 -5.96
CA ALA A 62 12.72 8.10 -5.75
C ALA A 62 12.92 6.99 -4.71
N ASN A 63 14.05 6.28 -4.76
CA ASN A 63 14.37 5.24 -3.79
C ASN A 63 14.60 5.80 -2.38
N GLN A 64 15.32 6.92 -2.27
CA GLN A 64 15.55 7.59 -0.99
C GLN A 64 14.23 8.06 -0.36
N TYR A 65 13.38 8.71 -1.15
CA TYR A 65 12.07 9.15 -0.70
C TYR A 65 11.17 7.96 -0.33
N GLY A 66 11.13 6.91 -1.15
CA GLY A 66 10.36 5.70 -0.85
C GLY A 66 10.79 5.03 0.46
N ALA A 67 12.09 5.02 0.77
CA ALA A 67 12.60 4.50 2.04
C ALA A 67 12.19 5.37 3.24
N LEU A 68 12.17 6.70 3.08
CA LEU A 68 11.68 7.62 4.12
C LEU A 68 10.17 7.44 4.35
N LEU A 69 9.39 7.38 3.27
CA LEU A 69 7.95 7.17 3.33
C LEU A 69 7.61 5.83 3.98
N TYR A 70 8.36 4.77 3.67
CA TYR A 70 8.21 3.47 4.30
C TYR A 70 8.39 3.57 5.82
N ARG A 71 9.45 4.24 6.29
CA ARG A 71 9.70 4.45 7.73
C ARG A 71 8.58 5.25 8.38
N GLN A 72 8.16 6.35 7.77
CA GLN A 72 7.07 7.17 8.30
C GLN A 72 5.74 6.41 8.38
N ASN A 73 5.43 5.60 7.36
CA ASN A 73 4.24 4.75 7.36
C ASN A 73 4.32 3.67 8.43
N TRP A 74 5.52 3.14 8.67
CA TRP A 74 5.77 2.18 9.73
C TRP A 74 5.62 2.81 11.12
N ASP A 75 6.19 3.98 11.35
CA ASP A 75 6.07 4.71 12.62
C ASP A 75 4.59 5.01 12.91
N LYS A 76 3.84 5.51 11.92
CA LYS A 76 2.39 5.71 12.03
C LYS A 76 1.63 4.42 12.34
N ALA A 77 2.05 3.29 11.75
CA ALA A 77 1.44 2.00 12.05
C ALA A 77 1.73 1.60 13.50
N CYS A 78 2.95 1.79 13.99
CA CYS A 78 3.32 1.57 15.39
C CYS A 78 2.52 2.48 16.35
N ASP A 79 2.38 3.77 16.04
CA ASP A 79 1.60 4.72 16.82
C ASP A 79 0.12 4.31 16.89
N GLN A 80 -0.46 3.83 15.79
CA GLN A 80 -1.85 3.32 15.77
C GLN A 80 -2.04 2.06 16.62
N LEU A 81 -1.00 1.24 16.76
CA LEU A 81 -1.01 0.04 17.59
C LEU A 81 -0.82 0.41 19.06
N GLN A 82 -0.05 1.46 19.37
CA GLN A 82 0.17 1.97 20.71
C GLN A 82 -1.15 2.52 21.29
N GLY A 83 -1.69 1.83 22.30
CA GLY A 83 -3.00 2.14 22.91
C GLY A 83 -4.16 1.26 22.43
N ASN A 84 -4.00 0.51 21.34
CA ASN A 84 -4.99 -0.44 20.79
C ASN A 84 -4.51 -1.90 20.80
N LEU A 85 -3.57 -2.23 21.68
CA LEU A 85 -2.93 -3.55 21.78
C LEU A 85 -3.91 -4.71 22.07
N SER A 86 -5.07 -4.41 22.68
CA SER A 86 -6.12 -5.42 22.96
C SER A 86 -7.00 -5.74 21.75
N THR A 87 -6.93 -4.97 20.66
CA THR A 87 -7.85 -5.10 19.53
C THR A 87 -7.48 -6.28 18.64
N LYS A 88 -8.48 -7.07 18.21
CA LYS A 88 -8.32 -8.21 17.30
C LYS A 88 -7.55 -7.85 16.01
N ARG A 89 -7.75 -6.63 15.49
CA ARG A 89 -7.06 -6.08 14.31
C ARG A 89 -5.55 -5.95 14.52
N THR A 90 -5.14 -5.35 15.64
CA THR A 90 -3.74 -5.23 16.06
C THR A 90 -3.07 -6.59 16.15
N TRP A 91 -3.73 -7.56 16.81
CA TRP A 91 -3.23 -8.93 16.90
C TRP A 91 -3.10 -9.64 15.55
N HIS A 92 -4.03 -9.41 14.62
CA HIS A 92 -3.90 -9.94 13.25
C HIS A 92 -2.68 -9.36 12.52
N ILE A 93 -2.41 -8.06 12.66
CA ILE A 93 -1.23 -7.41 12.08
C ILE A 93 0.05 -7.99 12.71
N LEU A 94 0.13 -8.06 14.04
CA LEU A 94 1.29 -8.62 14.76
C LEU A 94 1.54 -10.08 14.40
N ARG A 95 0.49 -10.92 14.33
CA ARG A 95 0.64 -12.31 13.87
C ARG A 95 1.14 -12.40 12.43
N GLY A 96 0.64 -11.56 11.53
CA GLY A 96 1.12 -11.54 10.14
C GLY A 96 2.59 -11.12 10.00
N LEU A 97 3.13 -10.35 10.97
CA LEU A 97 4.55 -10.02 11.03
C LEU A 97 5.40 -11.18 11.57
N LEU A 98 4.88 -11.94 12.54
CA LEU A 98 5.54 -13.11 13.13
C LEU A 98 5.52 -14.34 12.21
N ASP A 99 4.51 -14.48 11.34
CA ASP A 99 4.34 -15.61 10.42
C ASP A 99 5.30 -15.58 9.21
N LYS A 100 6.11 -14.53 9.07
CA LYS A 100 7.07 -14.37 7.96
C LYS A 100 8.22 -15.40 7.97
N ASN A 101 8.36 -16.20 9.04
CA ASN A 101 9.40 -17.23 9.17
C ASN A 101 8.95 -18.64 8.71
N GLY A 102 7.81 -18.77 8.03
CA GLY A 102 7.52 -19.96 7.23
C GLY A 102 7.20 -21.24 8.01
N GLN A 103 6.86 -21.16 9.29
CA GLN A 103 6.15 -22.25 9.94
C GLN A 103 4.66 -21.96 9.86
N LYS A 104 3.99 -22.62 8.92
CA LYS A 104 2.55 -22.86 9.01
C LYS A 104 2.29 -23.35 10.44
N TRP A 105 1.67 -22.52 11.28
CA TRP A 105 1.05 -23.02 12.50
C TRP A 105 -0.08 -23.93 12.02
N SER A 106 0.25 -25.20 11.83
CA SER A 106 -0.71 -26.26 11.66
C SER A 106 -1.64 -26.18 12.84
N LYS A 107 -2.86 -25.67 12.64
CA LYS A 107 -3.93 -25.90 13.60
C LYS A 107 -4.10 -27.41 13.64
N SER A 108 -3.52 -28.06 14.65
CA SER A 108 -3.90 -29.41 15.03
C SER A 108 -5.42 -29.39 15.19
N LYS A 109 -6.13 -29.98 14.24
CA LYS A 109 -7.57 -30.22 14.34
C LYS A 109 -7.78 -31.30 15.41
N THR A 110 -7.72 -30.93 16.68
CA THR A 110 -8.15 -31.81 17.77
C THR A 110 -8.73 -30.99 18.92
N SER A 111 -10.07 -30.86 18.90
CA SER A 111 -10.98 -30.85 20.05
C SER A 111 -12.40 -30.74 19.46
N GLU A 112 -13.05 -31.88 19.19
CA GLU A 112 -14.17 -32.41 20.00
C GLU A 112 -15.45 -31.58 19.80
N LYS A 113 -16.41 -32.03 18.97
CA LYS A 113 -17.53 -32.91 19.38
C LYS A 113 -18.16 -32.54 20.73
N SER A 114 -18.93 -31.45 20.73
CA SER A 114 -20.16 -31.19 21.49
C SER A 114 -20.48 -29.73 21.14
N TYR A 115 -21.64 -29.35 20.64
CA TYR A 115 -22.93 -29.44 21.30
C TYR A 115 -24.02 -29.71 20.27
N ILE A 116 -24.68 -30.85 20.42
CA ILE A 116 -26.03 -31.05 19.92
C ILE A 116 -26.93 -30.25 20.87
N HIS A 117 -27.66 -29.27 20.36
CA HIS A 117 -28.99 -28.98 20.87
C HIS A 117 -29.97 -28.91 19.69
N THR A 118 -30.70 -30.00 19.60
CA THR A 118 -31.95 -30.31 18.92
C THR A 118 -32.93 -29.14 18.93
N GLN A 119 -33.41 -28.72 17.75
CA GLN A 119 -34.80 -28.25 17.57
C GLN A 119 -35.30 -28.66 16.17
N ALA A 120 -36.08 -29.73 16.14
CA ALA A 120 -37.23 -29.90 15.26
C ALA A 120 -38.46 -29.95 16.18
N PRO A 121 -39.71 -29.74 15.74
CA PRO A 121 -40.22 -29.70 14.36
C PRO A 121 -41.17 -28.50 14.07
N ASN A 122 -41.55 -28.29 12.80
CA ASN A 122 -42.98 -28.34 12.40
C ASN A 122 -43.15 -28.22 10.88
N LYS A 123 -43.81 -29.24 10.31
CA LYS A 123 -44.46 -29.23 8.99
C LYS A 123 -45.81 -28.51 9.10
N THR A 124 -46.23 -27.83 8.04
CA THR A 124 -47.60 -27.48 7.59
C THR A 124 -47.43 -26.40 6.50
N TYR A 125 -47.95 -26.44 5.28
CA TYR A 125 -48.82 -27.34 4.51
C TYR A 125 -48.19 -27.54 3.12
#